data_AF-A0A314Z082-F1
#
_entry.id   AF-A0A314Z082-F1
#
_cell.length_a   1.000
_cell.length_b   1.000
_cell.length_c   1.000
_cell.angle_alpha   90.00
_cell.angle_beta   90.00
_cell.angle_gamma   90.00
#
_symmetry.space_group_name_H-M   'P 1'
#
loop_
_entity.id
_entity.type
_entity.pdbx_description
1 polymer ?
#
loop_
_entity_poly.entity_id
_entity_poly.type
_entity_poly.pdbx_seq_one_letter_code
_entity_poly.pdbx_strand_id
1 'polypeptide(L)'
;MWAYGSIWDASTLATKDGKYKADYMYQPFIGRYNNFKLGGCTDDCPTTTSCRLLSASPSNAMGLSQQQYSAIEYVQWNYLVYDLLPIPEERSYTNTRVLKSLACTSVSKL
;
A
#
# COMPACT_ATOMS: atom_id res chain seq x y z
N MET A 1 5.49 -12.28 16.28
CA MET A 1 4.59 -11.19 15.76
C MET A 1 3.28 -11.82 15.29
N TRP A 2 2.12 -11.17 15.51
CA TRP A 2 0.81 -11.72 15.15
C TRP A 2 0.21 -11.05 13.90
N ALA A 3 -0.53 -11.79 13.10
CA ALA A 3 -1.28 -11.28 11.96
C ALA A 3 -2.76 -11.11 12.31
N TYR A 4 -3.34 -9.96 11.96
CA TYR A 4 -4.74 -9.62 12.25
C TYR A 4 -5.46 -9.14 10.98
N GLY A 5 -6.74 -9.45 10.87
CA GLY A 5 -7.63 -8.92 9.85
C GLY A 5 -8.94 -8.46 10.48
N SER A 6 -9.38 -7.25 10.18
CA SER A 6 -10.63 -6.69 10.73
C SER A 6 -11.32 -5.78 9.73
N ILE A 7 -12.63 -5.64 9.90
CA ILE A 7 -13.46 -4.62 9.28
C ILE A 7 -14.02 -3.82 10.45
N TRP A 8 -13.79 -2.52 10.46
CA TRP A 8 -14.14 -1.65 11.59
C TRP A 8 -14.56 -0.27 11.09
N ASP A 9 -15.31 0.46 11.92
CA ASP A 9 -15.75 1.83 11.60
C ASP A 9 -14.65 2.84 11.94
N ALA A 10 -14.07 3.43 10.89
CA ALA A 10 -13.01 4.44 10.94
C ALA A 10 -13.50 5.83 10.49
N SER A 11 -14.78 6.15 10.69
CA SER A 11 -15.46 7.37 10.21
C SER A 11 -14.78 8.69 10.61
N THR A 12 -13.95 8.69 11.66
CA THR A 12 -13.24 9.89 12.10
C THR A 12 -12.08 10.30 11.19
N LEU A 13 -11.61 9.41 10.30
CA LEU A 13 -10.42 9.66 9.48
C LEU A 13 -10.47 9.08 8.05
N ALA A 14 -11.06 7.90 7.85
CA ALA A 14 -10.78 7.07 6.66
C ALA A 14 -11.14 7.72 5.31
N THR A 15 -12.25 8.47 5.24
CA THR A 15 -12.82 8.96 3.99
C THR A 15 -12.83 10.49 3.94
N LYS A 16 -11.88 11.05 3.18
CA LYS A 16 -11.59 12.49 3.08
C LYS A 16 -11.41 13.13 4.47
N ASP A 17 -10.44 12.64 5.22
CA ASP A 17 -10.13 13.13 6.58
C ASP A 17 -11.35 13.11 7.52
N GLY A 18 -12.20 12.09 7.38
CA GLY A 18 -13.43 11.93 8.15
C GLY A 18 -14.63 12.78 7.70
N LYS A 19 -14.54 13.46 6.55
CA LYS A 19 -15.65 14.26 5.99
C LYS A 19 -16.89 13.42 5.66
N TYR A 20 -16.70 12.20 5.15
CA TYR A 20 -17.79 11.28 4.88
C TYR A 20 -17.73 10.14 5.89
N LYS A 21 -18.81 9.91 6.63
CA LYS A 21 -18.91 8.87 7.66
C LYS A 21 -19.58 7.62 7.12
N ALA A 22 -19.40 6.49 7.77
CA ALA A 22 -20.10 5.25 7.46
C ALA A 22 -21.61 5.45 7.60
N ASP A 23 -22.34 5.19 6.53
CA ASP A 23 -23.80 5.19 6.55
C ASP A 23 -24.30 3.74 6.71
N TYR A 24 -24.80 3.44 7.90
CA TYR A 24 -25.26 2.11 8.29
C TYR A 24 -26.58 1.70 7.62
N MET A 25 -27.24 2.58 6.86
CA MET A 25 -28.35 2.19 5.99
C MET A 25 -27.89 1.25 4.86
N TYR A 26 -26.61 1.29 4.49
CA TYR A 26 -26.02 0.42 3.47
C TYR A 26 -25.41 -0.87 4.02
N GLN A 27 -25.67 -1.19 5.28
CA GLN A 27 -25.20 -2.45 5.87
C GLN A 27 -25.84 -3.67 5.18
N PRO A 28 -25.18 -4.84 5.17
CA PRO A 28 -23.92 -5.17 5.86
C PRO A 28 -22.65 -4.82 5.07
N PHE A 29 -21.60 -4.43 5.79
CA PHE A 29 -20.24 -4.29 5.25
C PHE A 29 -19.48 -5.61 5.37
N ILE A 30 -19.19 -6.27 4.25
CA ILE A 30 -18.63 -7.63 4.23
C ILE A 30 -17.29 -7.64 3.51
N GLY A 31 -16.25 -8.09 4.21
CA GLY A 31 -14.94 -8.42 3.66
C GLY A 31 -14.78 -9.93 3.59
N ARG A 32 -14.22 -10.41 2.49
CA ARG A 32 -14.06 -11.84 2.22
C ARG A 32 -12.58 -12.14 2.08
N TYR A 33 -12.08 -13.06 2.90
CA TYR A 33 -10.69 -13.50 2.89
C TYR A 33 -10.63 -14.94 2.40
N ASN A 34 -9.72 -15.24 1.48
CA ASN A 34 -9.47 -16.59 0.99
C ASN A 34 -7.99 -16.75 0.64
N ASN A 35 -7.55 -17.98 0.41
CA ASN A 35 -6.18 -18.30 -0.04
C ASN A 35 -5.09 -17.72 0.87
N PHE A 36 -5.21 -17.90 2.19
CA PHE A 36 -4.19 -17.47 3.14
C PHE A 36 -2.83 -18.13 2.80
N LYS A 37 -1.81 -17.29 2.59
CA LYS A 37 -0.42 -17.72 2.41
C LYS A 37 0.39 -17.27 3.61
N LEU A 38 0.83 -18.23 4.41
CA LEU A 38 1.71 -18.00 5.55
C LEU A 38 3.08 -18.59 5.24
N GLY A 39 4.11 -17.76 5.36
CA GLY A 39 5.48 -18.16 5.12
C GLY A 39 6.40 -17.29 5.97
N GLY A 40 7.06 -17.89 6.94
CA GLY A 40 7.86 -17.19 7.93
C GLY A 40 8.19 -18.09 9.13
N CYS A 41 8.89 -17.52 10.11
CA CYS A 41 9.30 -18.22 11.32
C CYS A 41 8.35 -17.90 12.47
N THR A 42 7.97 -18.93 13.22
CA THR A 42 7.24 -18.77 14.48
C THR A 42 8.19 -18.32 15.59
N ASP A 43 7.65 -17.68 16.62
CA ASP A 43 8.45 -17.17 17.74
C ASP A 43 9.14 -18.32 18.53
N ASP A 44 8.56 -19.54 18.51
CA ASP A 44 9.12 -20.74 19.17
C ASP A 44 10.12 -21.54 18.31
N CYS A 45 10.53 -21.03 17.15
CA CYS A 45 11.41 -21.79 16.27
C CYS A 45 12.84 -21.82 16.84
N PRO A 46 13.45 -23.00 17.06
CA PRO A 46 14.78 -23.09 17.64
C PRO A 46 15.78 -22.36 16.74
N THR A 47 16.68 -21.59 17.36
CA THR A 47 17.71 -20.73 16.75
C THR A 47 18.69 -21.47 15.81
N THR A 48 18.53 -22.78 15.66
CA THR A 48 19.34 -23.68 14.85
C THR A 48 18.71 -23.86 13.45
N THR A 49 19.05 -22.95 12.54
CA THR A 49 19.28 -23.16 11.09
C THR A 49 18.12 -23.60 10.18
N SER A 50 16.98 -24.05 10.70
CA SER A 50 15.89 -24.63 9.87
C SER A 50 14.90 -23.59 9.34
N CYS A 51 14.73 -22.46 10.01
CA CYS A 51 13.81 -21.43 9.54
C CYS A 51 14.54 -20.35 8.74
N ARG A 52 14.17 -20.23 7.45
CA ARG A 52 14.69 -19.23 6.53
C ARG A 52 13.56 -18.31 6.12
N LEU A 53 13.85 -17.02 6.04
CA LEU A 53 12.96 -16.06 5.41
C LEU A 53 12.73 -16.47 3.95
N LEU A 54 11.48 -16.40 3.51
CA LEU A 54 11.17 -16.59 2.10
C LEU A 54 11.80 -15.46 1.29
N SER A 55 12.36 -15.78 0.13
CA SER A 55 12.82 -14.74 -0.78
C SER A 55 11.61 -14.00 -1.36
N ALA A 56 11.65 -12.67 -1.28
CA ALA A 56 10.67 -11.80 -1.92
C ALA A 56 10.87 -11.70 -3.45
N SER A 57 11.98 -12.23 -3.97
CA SER A 57 12.33 -12.18 -5.38
C SER A 57 12.29 -13.58 -6.01
N PRO A 58 11.74 -13.71 -7.23
CA PRO A 58 11.68 -14.99 -7.95
C PRO A 58 13.07 -15.61 -8.18
N SER A 59 14.13 -14.81 -8.22
CA SER A 59 15.50 -15.26 -8.47
C SER A 59 16.24 -15.72 -7.21
N ASN A 60 15.57 -15.77 -6.05
CA ASN A 60 16.19 -16.03 -4.74
C ASN A 60 17.34 -15.04 -4.40
N ALA A 61 17.36 -13.87 -5.06
CA ALA A 61 18.34 -12.83 -4.79
C ALA A 61 18.09 -12.16 -3.43
N MET A 62 19.16 -11.57 -2.86
CA MET A 62 19.10 -10.74 -1.66
C MET A 62 18.56 -9.34 -1.99
N GLY A 63 17.37 -9.27 -2.61
CA GLY A 63 16.77 -8.04 -3.08
C GLY A 63 15.72 -8.28 -4.15
N LEU A 64 14.96 -7.24 -4.48
CA LEU A 64 13.95 -7.29 -5.55
C LEU A 64 14.62 -7.40 -6.93
N SER A 65 13.92 -8.03 -7.87
CA SER A 65 14.34 -8.03 -9.27
C SER A 65 14.16 -6.66 -9.91
N GLN A 66 14.86 -6.39 -11.03
CA GLN A 66 14.68 -5.13 -11.75
C GLN A 66 13.23 -4.91 -12.22
N GLN A 67 12.55 -5.98 -12.61
CA GLN A 67 11.13 -5.93 -12.98
C GLN A 67 10.24 -5.53 -11.79
N GLN A 68 10.53 -6.02 -10.59
CA GLN A 68 9.81 -5.63 -9.36
C GLN A 68 10.05 -4.16 -9.02
N TYR A 69 11.28 -3.65 -9.20
CA TYR A 69 11.58 -2.23 -9.01
C TYR A 69 10.83 -1.34 -10.02
N SER A 70 10.84 -1.68 -11.31
CA SER A 70 10.08 -0.93 -12.32
C SER A 70 8.58 -0.96 -12.06
N ALA A 71 8.04 -2.05 -11.50
CA ALA A 71 6.64 -2.12 -11.10
C ALA A 71 6.32 -1.19 -9.92
N ILE A 72 7.19 -1.14 -8.91
CA ILE A 72 7.07 -0.18 -7.79
C ILE A 72 7.10 1.26 -8.32
N GLU A 73 8.07 1.59 -9.18
CA GLU A 73 8.20 2.92 -9.77
C GLU A 73 6.95 3.31 -10.57
N TYR A 74 6.42 2.39 -11.38
CA TYR A 74 5.18 2.63 -12.13
C TYR A 74 3.99 2.90 -11.20
N VAL A 75 3.82 2.12 -10.14
CA VAL A 75 2.72 2.32 -9.18
C VAL A 75 2.87 3.65 -8.45
N GLN A 76 4.09 3.98 -8.03
CA GLN A 76 4.37 5.26 -7.37
C GLN A 76 4.06 6.44 -8.30
N TRP A 77 4.50 6.39 -9.56
CA TRP A 77 4.30 7.47 -10.52
C TRP A 77 2.84 7.68 -10.96
N ASN A 78 2.03 6.61 -10.97
CA ASN A 78 0.69 6.68 -11.55
C ASN A 78 -0.45 6.63 -10.51
N TYR A 79 -0.19 6.12 -9.29
CA TYR A 79 -1.25 5.84 -8.31
C TYR A 79 -0.94 6.29 -6.88
N LEU A 80 0.27 6.81 -6.58
CA LEU A 80 0.56 7.35 -5.25
C LEU A 80 -0.19 8.66 -5.04
N VAL A 81 -1.06 8.69 -4.03
CA VAL A 81 -1.85 9.89 -3.68
C VAL A 81 -1.22 10.65 -2.51
N TYR A 82 -0.52 9.96 -1.61
CA TYR A 82 0.09 10.56 -0.42
C TYR A 82 1.36 9.81 -0.03
N ASP A 83 2.37 10.57 0.39
CA ASP A 83 3.63 10.07 0.93
C ASP A 83 3.97 10.87 2.21
N LEU A 84 4.30 10.17 3.29
CA LEU A 84 4.71 10.77 4.56
C LEU A 84 6.15 11.31 4.50
N LEU A 85 6.99 10.73 3.63
CA LEU A 85 8.40 11.09 3.49
C LEU A 85 8.70 11.40 2.02
N PRO A 86 8.17 12.53 1.50
CA PRO A 86 8.48 12.93 0.14
C PRO A 86 9.99 13.08 -0.03
N ILE A 87 10.54 12.42 -1.05
CA ILE A 87 11.94 12.58 -1.44
C ILE A 87 12.14 14.06 -1.80
N PRO A 88 13.14 14.77 -1.23
CA PRO A 88 13.37 16.17 -1.55
C PRO A 88 13.62 16.34 -3.06
N GLU A 89 13.00 17.38 -3.62
CA GLU A 89 12.81 17.68 -5.05
C GLU A 89 14.12 17.86 -5.88
N GLU A 90 15.30 17.66 -5.29
CA GLU A 90 16.58 17.92 -5.99
C GLU A 90 16.95 16.87 -7.06
N ARG A 91 16.11 15.86 -7.30
CA ARG A 91 16.27 14.90 -8.41
C ARG A 91 15.17 14.99 -9.47
N SER A 92 14.52 16.14 -9.59
CA SER A 92 13.40 16.36 -10.53
C SER A 92 13.75 17.22 -11.75
N TYR A 93 15.03 17.40 -12.08
CA TYR A 93 15.46 18.02 -13.34
C TYR A 93 15.90 16.95 -14.35
N THR A 94 15.01 16.06 -14.77
CA THR A 94 15.05 15.34 -16.08
C THR A 94 13.88 14.36 -16.23
N ASN A 95 12.64 14.77 -15.93
CA ASN A 95 11.51 14.29 -16.73
C ASN A 95 10.29 15.19 -16.53
N THR A 96 9.90 15.84 -17.61
CA THR A 96 8.87 16.87 -17.74
C THR A 96 7.44 16.31 -17.54
N ARG A 97 7.14 15.71 -16.39
CA ARG A 97 5.78 15.22 -16.02
C ARG A 97 5.43 15.30 -14.53
N VAL A 98 6.16 16.09 -13.72
CA VAL A 98 5.67 16.52 -12.39
C VAL A 98 4.50 17.53 -12.51
N LEU A 99 4.22 18.02 -13.72
CA LEU A 99 2.94 18.65 -14.05
C LEU A 99 1.88 17.60 -14.37
N LYS A 100 1.37 16.92 -13.35
CA LYS A 100 0.01 16.36 -13.40
C LYS A 100 -0.76 16.76 -12.14
N SER A 101 -1.35 17.94 -12.27
CA SER A 101 -2.79 18.09 -12.02
C SER A 101 -3.23 17.98 -10.56
N LEU A 102 -2.98 19.05 -9.80
CA LEU A 102 -4.09 19.73 -9.11
C LEU A 102 -5.12 20.18 -10.16
N ALA A 103 -5.86 19.21 -10.70
CA ALA A 103 -7.11 19.43 -11.40
C ALA A 103 -8.02 18.25 -11.05
N CYS A 104 -8.64 18.36 -9.87
CA CYS A 104 -10.01 17.91 -9.79
C CYS A 104 -10.79 18.92 -10.65
N THR A 105 -10.91 18.62 -11.94
CA THR A 105 -11.70 19.38 -12.90
C THR A 105 -13.14 19.50 -12.38
N SER A 106 -13.60 20.75 -12.24
CA SER A 106 -14.99 21.21 -12.19
C SER A 106 -16.01 20.38 -11.37
N VAL A 107 -16.28 20.79 -10.13
CA VAL A 107 -17.69 20.83 -9.69
C VAL A 107 -18.18 22.23 -10.00
N SER A 108 -18.93 22.32 -11.09
CA SER A 108 -19.60 23.53 -11.54
C SER A 108 -20.42 24.10 -10.41
N LYS A 109 -20.21 25.39 -10.15
CA LYS A 109 -21.09 26.23 -9.38
C LYS A 109 -22.39 26.40 -10.18
N LEU A 110 -23.48 25.85 -9.67
CA LEU A 110 -24.82 26.43 -9.78
C LEU A 110 -25.38 26.50 -8.37
#